data_AF-A0A351MNJ0-F1
#
_entry.id   AF-A0A351MNJ0-F1
#
_cell.length_a   1.000
_cell.length_b   1.000
_cell.length_c   1.000
_cell.angle_alpha   90.00
_cell.angle_beta   90.00
_cell.angle_gamma   90.00
#
_symmetry.space_group_name_H-M   'P 1'
#
loop_
_entity.id
_entity.type
_entity.pdbx_description
1 polymer ?
#
loop_
_entity_poly.entity_id
_entity_poly.type
_entity_poly.pdbx_seq_one_letter_code
_entity_poly.pdbx_strand_id
1 'polypeptide(L)'
;DLYPRLRAMADDPEKRKHENVRLEIMKYFNYFCTESSHHDAEYLPYFLRTPALAERYGIAPRDVPDAPRHQRTWMSDGAGEQGATPGAELRRSGEYTSGIIEAVVTDQPYRFYANLMNTGGLISNLPADACVEVLTMVDSTGLHPTYHGDLPPHLAALCRSNISVHELAVQAVLNRDREAAYHACLVDPNAAATLSLDQIKAMFDELWS
;
A
#
# COMPACT_ATOMS: atom_id res chain seq x y z
N ASP A 1 14.13 -16.27 13.53
CA ASP A 1 14.42 -15.84 12.15
C ASP A 1 13.72 -16.77 11.17
N LEU A 2 12.95 -16.23 10.21
CA LEU A 2 12.22 -16.97 9.18
C LEU A 2 12.81 -16.80 7.77
N TYR A 3 13.81 -15.93 7.58
CA TYR A 3 14.40 -15.66 6.27
C TYR A 3 14.95 -16.90 5.55
N PRO A 4 15.59 -17.88 6.22
CA PRO A 4 16.00 -19.11 5.55
C PRO A 4 14.83 -19.86 4.89
N ARG A 5 13.66 -19.88 5.53
CA ARG A 5 12.45 -20.51 4.99
C ARG A 5 11.86 -19.72 3.82
N LEU A 6 11.85 -18.39 3.92
CA LEU A 6 11.40 -17.51 2.84
C LEU A 6 12.30 -17.63 1.61
N ARG A 7 13.63 -17.71 1.80
CA ARG A 7 14.58 -17.92 0.70
C ARG A 7 14.37 -19.28 0.03
N ALA A 8 14.18 -20.34 0.80
CA ALA A 8 13.87 -21.68 0.26
C ALA A 8 12.53 -21.73 -0.49
N MET A 9 11.58 -20.83 -0.18
CA MET A 9 10.32 -20.71 -0.91
C MET A 9 10.53 -20.32 -2.38
N ALA A 10 11.60 -19.58 -2.67
CA ALA A 10 11.89 -19.11 -4.02
C ALA A 10 12.21 -20.23 -5.01
N ASP A 11 12.62 -21.40 -4.50
CA ASP A 11 12.97 -22.59 -5.27
C ASP A 11 11.77 -23.51 -5.54
N ASP A 12 10.61 -23.23 -4.93
CA ASP A 12 9.37 -23.99 -5.08
C ASP A 12 8.42 -23.28 -6.07
N PRO A 13 8.18 -23.83 -7.27
CA PRO A 13 7.34 -23.18 -8.29
C PRO A 13 5.92 -22.86 -7.82
N GLU A 14 5.31 -23.73 -7.00
CA GLU A 14 3.94 -23.53 -6.52
C GLU A 14 3.89 -22.41 -5.49
N LYS A 15 4.86 -22.35 -4.57
CA LYS A 15 4.92 -21.28 -3.58
C LYS A 15 5.36 -19.95 -4.17
N ARG A 16 6.08 -19.95 -5.28
CA ARG A 16 6.49 -18.74 -6.00
C ARG A 16 5.33 -18.08 -6.75
N LYS A 17 4.25 -18.82 -7.03
CA LYS A 17 3.11 -18.30 -7.77
C LYS A 17 2.53 -17.05 -7.09
N HIS A 18 2.40 -15.96 -7.83
CA HIS A 18 1.99 -14.63 -7.33
C HIS A 18 2.98 -13.93 -6.36
N GLU A 19 4.15 -14.50 -6.12
CA GLU A 19 5.19 -13.98 -5.21
C GLU A 19 6.39 -13.37 -5.93
N ASN A 20 6.35 -13.30 -7.26
CA ASN A 20 7.51 -12.96 -8.10
C ASN A 20 8.18 -11.63 -7.70
N VAL A 21 7.38 -10.59 -7.45
CA VAL A 21 7.90 -9.25 -7.12
C VAL A 21 8.47 -9.23 -5.71
N ARG A 22 7.73 -9.72 -4.71
CA ARG A 22 8.20 -9.80 -3.32
C ARG A 22 9.49 -10.61 -3.18
N LEU A 23 9.59 -11.75 -3.88
CA LEU A 23 10.79 -12.58 -3.87
C LEU A 23 11.95 -11.90 -4.59
N GLU A 24 11.70 -11.14 -5.65
CA GLU A 24 12.73 -10.36 -6.34
C GLU A 24 13.25 -9.22 -5.44
N ILE A 25 12.35 -8.50 -4.75
CA ILE A 25 12.72 -7.49 -3.76
C ILE A 25 13.57 -8.14 -2.66
N MET A 26 13.13 -9.25 -2.07
CA MET A 26 13.91 -9.95 -1.04
C MET A 26 15.29 -10.38 -1.54
N LYS A 27 15.38 -10.84 -2.79
CA LYS A 27 16.64 -11.27 -3.40
C LYS A 27 17.66 -10.13 -3.51
N TYR A 28 17.24 -8.93 -3.94
CA TYR A 28 18.15 -7.81 -4.20
C TYR A 28 18.29 -6.82 -3.04
N PHE A 29 17.24 -6.68 -2.23
CA PHE A 29 17.18 -5.71 -1.12
C PHE A 29 17.40 -6.38 0.24
N ASN A 30 17.41 -7.72 0.32
CA ASN A 30 17.59 -8.55 1.51
C ASN A 30 16.42 -8.59 2.50
N TYR A 31 15.31 -7.90 2.22
CA TYR A 31 14.13 -7.84 3.08
C TYR A 31 12.89 -8.28 2.31
N PHE A 32 12.04 -9.08 2.95
CA PHE A 32 10.78 -9.51 2.37
C PHE A 32 9.72 -8.41 2.58
N CYS A 33 9.08 -7.97 1.50
CA CYS A 33 7.95 -7.05 1.60
C CYS A 33 6.67 -7.82 1.91
N THR A 34 5.84 -7.30 2.82
CA THR A 34 4.57 -7.94 3.22
C THR A 34 3.44 -7.63 2.24
N GLU A 35 3.53 -6.53 1.50
CA GLU A 35 2.54 -6.14 0.50
C GLU A 35 2.54 -7.11 -0.69
N SER A 36 1.39 -7.25 -1.35
CA SER A 36 1.21 -8.10 -2.53
C SER A 36 2.15 -7.69 -3.68
N SER A 37 2.56 -8.69 -4.48
CA SER A 37 3.39 -8.46 -5.67
C SER A 37 2.80 -7.46 -6.65
N HIS A 38 1.46 -7.35 -6.72
CA HIS A 38 0.81 -6.41 -7.63
C HIS A 38 0.96 -4.97 -7.15
N HIS A 39 0.72 -4.69 -5.86
CA HIS A 39 0.86 -3.34 -5.34
C HIS A 39 2.33 -2.92 -5.28
N ASP A 40 3.23 -3.80 -4.82
CA ASP A 40 4.67 -3.50 -4.79
C ASP A 40 5.23 -3.14 -6.18
N ALA A 41 4.70 -3.73 -7.25
CA ALA A 41 5.11 -3.43 -8.60
C ALA A 41 4.77 -1.99 -9.03
N GLU A 42 3.73 -1.39 -8.44
CA GLU A 42 3.27 -0.02 -8.74
C GLU A 42 4.16 1.04 -8.07
N TYR A 43 4.66 0.77 -6.86
CA TYR A 43 5.48 1.72 -6.07
C TYR A 43 6.97 1.72 -6.39
N LEU A 44 7.44 0.78 -7.21
CA LEU A 44 8.87 0.55 -7.46
C LEU A 44 9.22 0.63 -8.96
N PRO A 45 10.32 1.30 -9.34
CA PRO A 45 10.64 1.62 -10.73
C PRO A 45 11.14 0.43 -11.56
N TYR A 46 11.07 -0.80 -11.05
CA TYR A 46 11.77 -1.95 -11.62
C TYR A 46 10.88 -2.84 -12.49
N PHE A 47 9.58 -2.91 -12.18
CA PHE A 47 8.72 -4.02 -12.58
C PHE A 47 7.82 -3.71 -13.77
N LEU A 48 7.29 -2.48 -13.88
CA LEU A 48 6.24 -2.13 -14.84
C LEU A 48 6.72 -1.28 -16.02
N ARG A 49 8.03 -1.05 -16.15
CA ARG A 49 8.61 -0.18 -17.19
C ARG A 49 8.30 -0.61 -18.63
N THR A 50 8.11 -1.90 -18.86
CA THR A 50 7.80 -2.44 -20.19
C THR A 50 6.82 -3.61 -20.08
N PRO A 51 6.02 -3.88 -21.13
CA PRO A 51 5.14 -5.05 -21.16
C PRO A 51 5.88 -6.37 -20.91
N ALA A 52 7.12 -6.51 -21.44
CA ALA A 52 7.94 -7.70 -21.25
C ALA A 52 8.39 -7.88 -19.78
N LEU A 53 8.64 -6.79 -19.05
CA LEU A 53 8.92 -6.86 -17.62
C LEU A 53 7.66 -7.22 -16.81
N ALA A 54 6.52 -6.61 -17.15
CA ALA A 54 5.25 -6.92 -16.50
C ALA A 54 4.89 -8.41 -16.66
N GLU A 55 5.03 -8.96 -17.88
CA GLU A 55 4.86 -10.39 -18.17
C GLU A 55 5.84 -11.26 -17.39
N ARG A 56 7.14 -10.90 -17.38
CA ARG A 56 8.18 -11.64 -16.63
C ARG A 56 7.85 -11.78 -15.15
N TYR A 57 7.28 -10.74 -14.53
CA TYR A 57 6.91 -10.76 -13.11
C TYR A 57 5.48 -11.26 -12.88
N GLY A 58 4.72 -11.55 -13.94
CA GLY A 58 3.35 -12.04 -13.87
C GLY A 58 2.37 -10.98 -13.36
N ILE A 59 2.63 -9.70 -13.66
CA ILE A 59 1.75 -8.60 -13.31
C ILE A 59 0.93 -8.24 -14.56
N ALA A 60 -0.33 -8.64 -14.54
CA ALA A 60 -1.26 -8.31 -15.61
C ALA A 60 -1.82 -6.89 -15.41
N PRO A 61 -2.04 -6.12 -16.49
CA PRO A 61 -2.81 -4.88 -16.42
C PRO A 61 -4.17 -5.14 -15.79
N ARG A 62 -4.60 -4.20 -14.94
CA ARG A 62 -5.91 -4.28 -14.29
C ARG A 62 -6.91 -3.45 -15.10
N ASP A 63 -7.86 -4.11 -15.73
CA ASP A 63 -9.00 -3.39 -16.30
C ASP A 63 -9.85 -2.86 -15.15
N VAL A 64 -9.97 -1.53 -15.04
CA VAL A 64 -10.88 -0.86 -14.12
C VAL A 64 -12.13 -0.50 -14.92
N PRO A 65 -13.26 -1.22 -14.73
CA PRO A 65 -14.48 -0.88 -15.46
C PRO A 65 -15.05 0.45 -14.98
N ASP A 66 -15.69 1.19 -15.88
CA ASP A 66 -16.34 2.48 -15.60
C ASP A 66 -17.48 2.39 -14.56
N ALA A 67 -18.02 1.18 -14.38
CA ALA A 67 -19.01 0.87 -13.35
C ALA A 67 -18.45 -0.13 -12.34
N PRO A 68 -18.79 0.00 -11.05
CA PRO A 68 -18.35 -0.96 -10.03
C PRO A 68 -18.83 -2.38 -10.40
N ARG A 69 -17.88 -3.33 -10.45
CA ARG A 69 -18.13 -4.76 -10.79
C ARG A 69 -19.19 -5.41 -9.90
N HIS A 70 -19.35 -4.90 -8.69
CA HIS A 70 -20.40 -5.27 -7.75
C HIS A 70 -20.94 -3.99 -7.12
N GLN A 71 -22.17 -3.60 -7.45
CA GLN A 71 -22.99 -2.95 -6.44
C GLN A 71 -23.16 -3.97 -5.32
N ARG A 72 -22.62 -3.63 -4.13
CA ARG A 72 -22.78 -4.51 -2.97
C ARG A 72 -24.28 -4.72 -2.79
N THR A 73 -24.72 -5.97 -2.75
CA THR A 73 -26.15 -6.36 -2.67
C THR A 73 -26.87 -5.78 -1.46
N TRP A 74 -26.15 -5.24 -0.47
CA TRP A 74 -26.70 -4.52 0.66
C TRP A 74 -26.94 -3.01 0.43
N MET A 75 -26.46 -2.45 -0.69
CA MET A 75 -26.66 -1.05 -1.08
C MET A 75 -27.80 -0.88 -2.10
N SER A 76 -28.51 -1.95 -2.46
CA SER A 76 -29.78 -1.82 -3.19
C SER A 76 -30.87 -1.43 -2.19
N ASP A 77 -31.63 -0.39 -2.54
CA ASP A 77 -32.86 -0.01 -1.83
C ASP A 77 -33.79 -1.22 -1.80
N GLY A 78 -33.88 -1.89 -0.64
CA GLY A 78 -34.60 -3.17 -0.47
C GLY A 78 -33.79 -4.28 0.22
N ALA A 79 -32.49 -4.08 0.49
CA ALA A 79 -31.66 -5.07 1.17
C ALA A 79 -31.89 -5.20 2.69
N GLY A 80 -32.99 -4.65 3.22
CA GLY A 80 -33.41 -4.79 4.62
C GLY A 80 -33.82 -6.20 5.02
N GLU A 81 -33.99 -7.13 4.07
CA GLU A 81 -34.45 -8.50 4.37
C GLU A 81 -33.58 -9.63 3.77
N GLN A 82 -32.65 -9.34 2.86
CA GLN A 82 -31.88 -10.38 2.14
C GLN A 82 -30.37 -10.37 2.43
N GLY A 83 -29.87 -9.41 3.24
CA GLY A 83 -28.44 -9.23 3.51
C GLY A 83 -27.83 -10.13 4.60
N ALA A 84 -28.67 -10.80 5.40
CA ALA A 84 -28.23 -11.77 6.38
C ALA A 84 -29.15 -12.99 6.27
N THR A 85 -28.62 -14.13 5.85
CA THR A 85 -29.34 -15.40 6.00
C THR A 85 -29.65 -15.56 7.49
N PRO A 86 -30.93 -15.58 7.91
CA PRO A 86 -31.25 -15.74 9.32
C PRO A 86 -30.64 -17.05 9.83
N GLY A 87 -29.74 -16.97 10.82
CA GLY A 87 -29.02 -18.12 11.37
C GLY A 87 -27.61 -18.38 10.80
N ALA A 88 -27.06 -17.50 9.95
CA ALA A 88 -25.65 -17.56 9.62
C ALA A 88 -24.77 -17.26 10.86
N GLU A 89 -23.77 -18.11 11.11
CA GLU A 89 -22.80 -17.90 12.18
C GLU A 89 -21.98 -16.63 11.89
N LEU A 90 -22.03 -15.64 12.79
CA LEU A 90 -21.22 -14.44 12.68
C LEU A 90 -19.75 -14.79 12.95
N ARG A 91 -18.91 -14.56 11.96
CA ARG A 91 -17.46 -14.72 12.05
C ARG A 91 -16.78 -13.40 11.75
N ARG A 92 -15.63 -13.17 12.37
CA ARG A 92 -14.82 -11.98 12.07
C ARG A 92 -14.28 -12.05 10.64
N SER A 93 -14.27 -10.92 9.95
CA SER A 93 -13.75 -10.80 8.58
C SER A 93 -12.22 -10.86 8.50
N GLY A 94 -11.52 -10.67 9.61
CA GLY A 94 -10.05 -10.47 9.64
C GLY A 94 -9.63 -9.00 9.50
N GLU A 95 -10.56 -8.12 9.12
CA GLU A 95 -10.35 -6.67 9.07
C GLU A 95 -10.21 -6.09 10.48
N TYR A 96 -9.31 -5.12 10.62
CA TYR A 96 -8.93 -4.57 11.94
C TYR A 96 -10.04 -3.79 12.63
N THR A 97 -10.96 -3.18 11.88
CA THR A 97 -11.97 -2.23 12.41
C THR A 97 -12.75 -2.77 13.60
N SER A 98 -13.28 -4.00 13.51
CA SER A 98 -14.06 -4.59 14.59
C SER A 98 -13.22 -4.88 15.84
N GLY A 99 -11.96 -5.30 15.67
CA GLY A 99 -11.03 -5.52 16.76
C GLY A 99 -10.58 -4.22 17.43
N ILE A 100 -10.39 -3.15 16.65
CA ILE A 100 -10.07 -1.81 17.18
C ILE A 100 -11.22 -1.30 18.04
N ILE A 101 -12.46 -1.34 17.55
CA ILE A 101 -13.64 -0.87 18.29
C ILE A 101 -13.83 -1.67 19.58
N GLU A 102 -13.73 -3.00 19.50
CA GLU A 102 -13.84 -3.86 20.67
C GLU A 102 -12.76 -3.55 21.72
N ALA A 103 -11.51 -3.35 21.30
CA ALA A 103 -10.42 -3.03 22.21
C ALA A 103 -10.64 -1.72 22.96
N VAL A 104 -11.13 -0.69 22.26
CA VAL A 104 -11.48 0.60 22.88
C VAL A 104 -12.64 0.46 23.87
N VAL A 105 -13.66 -0.33 23.54
CA VAL A 105 -14.87 -0.49 24.37
C VAL A 105 -14.63 -1.41 25.57
N THR A 106 -13.83 -2.45 25.42
CA THR A 106 -13.69 -3.53 26.42
C THR A 106 -12.38 -3.48 27.19
N ASP A 107 -11.48 -2.56 26.85
CA ASP A 107 -10.13 -2.46 27.39
C ASP A 107 -9.33 -3.77 27.26
N GLN A 108 -9.61 -4.54 26.21
CA GLN A 108 -8.84 -5.73 25.84
C GLN A 108 -7.87 -5.34 24.71
N PRO A 109 -6.55 -5.22 24.98
CA PRO A 109 -5.63 -4.67 24.01
C PRO A 109 -5.58 -5.47 22.70
N TYR A 110 -5.65 -4.76 21.58
CA TYR A 110 -5.57 -5.35 20.23
C TYR A 110 -4.33 -4.87 19.48
N ARG A 111 -3.71 -5.77 18.72
CA ARG A 111 -2.48 -5.56 17.95
C ARG A 111 -2.75 -5.54 16.48
N PHE A 112 -2.32 -4.48 15.81
CA PHE A 112 -2.47 -4.33 14.36
C PHE A 112 -1.39 -3.39 13.81
N TYR A 113 -1.28 -3.31 12.49
CA TYR A 113 -0.45 -2.30 11.83
C TYR A 113 -1.34 -1.12 11.45
N ALA A 114 -0.96 0.08 11.87
CA ALA A 114 -1.75 1.29 11.71
C ALA A 114 -0.97 2.33 10.90
N ASN A 115 -1.69 3.03 10.01
CA ASN A 115 -1.19 4.21 9.31
C ASN A 115 -1.33 5.43 10.22
N LEU A 116 -0.21 6.03 10.60
CA LEU A 116 -0.11 7.11 11.60
C LEU A 116 0.90 8.15 11.16
N MET A 117 0.75 9.39 11.63
CA MET A 117 1.80 10.39 11.45
C MET A 117 3.08 9.94 12.15
N ASN A 118 4.23 10.12 11.50
CA ASN A 118 5.55 9.82 12.03
C ASN A 118 6.02 10.82 13.11
N THR A 119 5.07 11.44 13.81
CA THR A 119 5.31 12.39 14.91
C THR A 119 6.13 11.69 16.00
N GLY A 120 7.24 12.30 16.41
CA GLY A 120 8.16 11.69 17.38
C GLY A 120 9.14 10.70 16.76
N GLY A 121 9.17 10.55 15.43
CA GLY A 121 10.18 9.77 14.72
C GLY A 121 10.06 8.27 14.92
N LEU A 122 8.82 7.74 14.85
CA LEU A 122 8.51 6.30 14.94
C LEU A 122 9.41 5.48 14.00
N ILE A 123 9.59 5.97 12.78
CA ILE A 123 10.67 5.56 11.87
C ILE A 123 11.61 6.76 11.72
N SER A 124 12.79 6.66 12.32
CA SER A 124 13.63 7.82 12.65
C SER A 124 14.29 8.49 11.45
N ASN A 125 14.50 7.73 10.37
CA ASN A 125 15.09 8.23 9.12
C ASN A 125 14.07 8.48 8.00
N LEU A 126 12.79 8.64 8.35
CA LEU A 126 11.73 9.16 7.47
C LEU A 126 11.23 10.53 7.99
N PRO A 127 10.63 11.38 7.14
CA PRO A 127 10.10 12.68 7.56
C PRO A 127 9.09 12.55 8.71
N ALA A 128 9.10 13.49 9.66
CA ALA A 128 8.25 13.46 10.85
C ALA A 128 6.77 13.76 10.54
N ASP A 129 6.52 14.44 9.43
CA ASP A 129 5.21 14.81 8.89
C ASP A 129 4.72 13.83 7.81
N ALA A 130 5.42 12.71 7.59
CA ALA A 130 4.93 11.62 6.75
C ALA A 130 3.94 10.74 7.50
N CYS A 131 2.97 10.14 6.78
CA CYS A 131 2.20 9.02 7.28
C CYS A 131 3.00 7.72 7.09
N VAL A 132 3.16 6.94 8.16
CA VAL A 132 3.90 5.67 8.17
C VAL A 132 3.02 4.56 8.74
N GLU A 133 3.24 3.34 8.27
CA GLU A 133 2.58 2.16 8.81
C GLU A 133 3.47 1.44 9.83
N VAL A 134 3.03 1.36 11.08
CA VAL A 134 3.79 0.71 12.17
C VAL A 134 2.89 -0.15 13.05
N LEU A 135 3.49 -1.17 13.68
CA LEU A 135 2.82 -1.94 14.72
C LEU A 135 2.30 -1.01 15.82
N THR A 136 1.03 -1.17 16.15
CA THR A 136 0.30 -0.32 17.09
C THR A 136 -0.56 -1.19 18.01
N MET A 137 -0.55 -0.88 19.29
CA MET A 137 -1.50 -1.41 20.26
C MET A 137 -2.69 -0.44 20.36
N VAL A 138 -3.89 -0.95 20.55
CA VAL A 138 -5.07 -0.14 20.91
C VAL A 138 -5.76 -0.71 22.14
N ASP A 139 -6.18 0.16 23.05
CA ASP A 139 -6.97 -0.14 24.25
C ASP A 139 -7.93 1.02 24.55
N SER A 140 -8.55 1.04 25.74
CA SER A 140 -9.52 2.10 26.12
C SER A 140 -8.92 3.50 26.19
N THR A 141 -7.59 3.63 26.26
CA THR A 141 -6.89 4.92 26.35
C THR A 141 -6.44 5.45 24.99
N GLY A 142 -6.52 4.64 23.93
CA GLY A 142 -6.27 5.05 22.56
C GLY A 142 -5.22 4.20 21.83
N LEU A 143 -4.53 4.83 20.87
CA LEU A 143 -3.52 4.19 20.02
C LEU A 143 -2.13 4.38 20.62
N HIS A 144 -1.37 3.29 20.69
CA HIS A 144 0.01 3.27 21.19
C HIS A 144 0.94 2.70 20.10
N PRO A 145 1.45 3.56 19.20
CA PRO A 145 2.38 3.13 18.17
C PRO A 145 3.73 2.72 18.75
N THR A 146 4.36 1.75 18.10
CA THR A 146 5.70 1.29 18.49
C THR A 146 6.80 1.99 17.70
N TYR A 147 7.85 2.40 18.40
CA TYR A 147 9.06 2.93 17.79
C TYR A 147 9.83 1.80 17.06
N HIS A 148 10.19 2.05 15.80
CA HIS A 148 10.90 1.13 14.92
C HIS A 148 12.35 1.55 14.64
N GLY A 149 12.72 2.81 14.90
CA GLY A 149 14.07 3.32 14.64
C GLY A 149 14.35 3.50 13.16
N ASP A 150 15.60 3.32 12.75
CA ASP A 150 16.01 3.49 11.36
C ASP A 150 15.63 2.27 10.51
N LEU A 151 15.03 2.54 9.36
CA LEU A 151 15.05 1.56 8.27
C LEU A 151 16.47 1.46 7.70
N PRO A 152 16.86 0.31 7.13
CA PRO A 152 18.06 0.22 6.30
C PRO A 152 18.08 1.35 5.25
N PRO A 153 19.22 2.06 5.03
CA PRO A 153 19.22 3.31 4.24
C PRO A 153 18.68 3.17 2.81
N HIS A 154 18.91 2.02 2.16
CA HIS A 154 18.41 1.74 0.82
C HIS A 154 16.89 1.51 0.80
N LEU A 155 16.29 0.97 1.87
CA LEU A 155 14.84 0.84 2.01
C LEU A 155 14.20 2.19 2.36
N ALA A 156 14.82 2.96 3.26
CA ALA A 156 14.40 4.33 3.55
C ALA A 156 14.40 5.21 2.30
N ALA A 157 15.32 4.97 1.35
CA ALA A 157 15.32 5.67 0.06
C ALA A 157 14.07 5.37 -0.79
N LEU A 158 13.62 4.10 -0.83
CA LEU A 158 12.40 3.71 -1.54
C LEU A 158 11.13 4.31 -0.89
N CYS A 159 11.07 4.33 0.44
CA CYS A 159 9.95 4.97 1.13
C CYS A 159 9.92 6.48 0.87
N ARG A 160 11.08 7.15 0.97
CA ARG A 160 11.17 8.60 0.76
C ARG A 160 10.77 9.03 -0.66
N SER A 161 11.13 8.25 -1.69
CA SER A 161 10.69 8.60 -3.06
C SER A 161 9.17 8.62 -3.20
N ASN A 162 8.47 7.68 -2.56
CA ASN A 162 7.01 7.63 -2.57
C ASN A 162 6.38 8.70 -1.65
N ILE A 163 6.99 8.97 -0.49
CA ILE A 163 6.57 10.07 0.40
C ILE A 163 6.60 11.42 -0.33
N SER A 164 7.63 11.69 -1.15
CA SER A 164 7.71 12.93 -1.93
C SER A 164 6.54 13.08 -2.92
N VAL A 165 6.06 11.99 -3.51
CA VAL A 165 4.86 12.00 -4.37
C VAL A 165 3.63 12.37 -3.54
N HIS A 166 3.46 11.76 -2.36
CA HIS A 166 2.34 12.03 -1.47
C HIS A 166 2.31 13.48 -1.00
N GLU A 167 3.46 14.03 -0.62
CA GLU A 167 3.59 15.43 -0.19
C GLU A 167 3.14 16.40 -1.29
N LEU A 168 3.61 16.20 -2.52
CA LEU A 168 3.21 17.02 -3.67
C LEU A 168 1.72 16.88 -3.99
N ALA A 169 1.17 15.66 -3.93
CA ALA A 169 -0.25 15.42 -4.13
C ALA A 169 -1.11 16.12 -3.06
N VAL A 170 -0.69 16.08 -1.79
CA VAL A 170 -1.37 16.81 -0.70
C VAL A 170 -1.29 18.32 -0.92
N GLN A 171 -0.13 18.87 -1.28
CA GLN A 171 0.01 20.29 -1.59
C GLN A 171 -0.89 20.71 -2.76
N ALA A 172 -0.97 19.89 -3.81
CA ALA A 172 -1.82 20.13 -4.97
C ALA A 172 -3.29 20.26 -4.57
N VAL A 173 -3.79 19.34 -3.74
CA VAL A 173 -5.19 19.35 -3.28
C VAL A 173 -5.46 20.54 -2.36
N LEU A 174 -4.61 20.77 -1.36
CA LEU A 174 -4.83 21.83 -0.36
C LEU A 174 -4.76 23.23 -0.98
N ASN A 175 -3.81 23.46 -1.88
CA ASN A 175 -3.59 24.77 -2.49
C ASN A 175 -4.31 24.95 -3.83
N ARG A 176 -5.00 23.91 -4.33
CA ARG A 176 -5.55 23.84 -5.69
C ARG A 176 -4.47 24.11 -6.74
N ASP A 177 -3.27 23.57 -6.49
CA ASP A 177 -2.08 23.79 -7.29
C ASP A 177 -1.92 22.67 -8.31
N ARG A 178 -2.26 22.98 -9.56
CA ARG A 178 -2.11 22.07 -10.70
C ARG A 178 -0.65 21.70 -10.95
N GLU A 179 0.29 22.62 -10.76
CA GLU A 179 1.70 22.36 -11.03
C GLU A 179 2.28 21.43 -9.96
N ALA A 180 1.85 21.53 -8.70
CA ALA A 180 2.19 20.55 -7.68
C ALA A 180 1.71 19.13 -8.04
N ALA A 181 0.50 18.98 -8.60
CA ALA A 181 0.02 17.68 -9.08
C ALA A 181 0.87 17.15 -10.24
N TYR A 182 1.25 18.01 -11.19
CA TYR A 182 2.15 17.64 -12.27
C TYR A 182 3.53 17.22 -11.75
N HIS A 183 4.09 17.96 -10.80
CA HIS A 183 5.36 17.61 -10.15
C HIS A 183 5.29 16.27 -9.44
N ALA A 184 4.15 15.92 -8.82
CA ALA A 184 3.95 14.60 -8.22
C ALA A 184 4.12 13.49 -9.27
N CYS A 185 3.55 13.66 -10.48
CA CYS A 185 3.73 12.71 -11.57
C CYS A 185 5.17 12.65 -12.10
N LEU A 186 5.91 13.77 -12.06
CA LEU A 186 7.32 13.80 -12.51
C LEU A 186 8.25 13.02 -11.58
N VAL A 187 8.00 13.05 -10.27
CA VAL A 187 8.84 12.38 -9.27
C VAL A 187 8.33 10.99 -8.88
N ASP A 188 7.19 10.57 -9.42
CA ASP A 188 6.69 9.21 -9.28
C ASP A 188 7.71 8.20 -9.84
N PRO A 189 8.20 7.23 -9.04
CA PRO A 189 9.24 6.32 -9.47
C PRO A 189 8.87 5.51 -10.72
N ASN A 190 7.61 5.10 -10.84
CA ASN A 190 7.18 4.25 -11.95
C ASN A 190 6.99 5.07 -13.24
N ALA A 191 6.39 6.26 -13.15
CA ALA A 191 6.26 7.18 -14.27
C ALA A 191 7.63 7.61 -14.80
N ALA A 192 8.53 8.06 -13.91
CA ALA A 192 9.88 8.49 -14.28
C ALA A 192 10.74 7.36 -14.88
N ALA A 193 10.47 6.11 -14.50
CA ALA A 193 11.17 4.95 -15.05
C ALA A 193 10.62 4.47 -16.40
N THR A 194 9.40 4.89 -16.77
CA THR A 194 8.66 4.40 -17.94
C THR A 194 8.58 5.44 -19.05
N LEU A 195 8.48 6.72 -18.70
CA LEU A 195 8.15 7.81 -19.61
C LEU A 195 9.25 8.90 -19.62
N SER A 196 9.41 9.60 -20.74
CA SER A 196 10.17 10.85 -20.81
C SER A 196 9.37 12.04 -20.25
N LEU A 197 10.03 13.16 -19.97
CA LEU A 197 9.39 14.35 -19.38
C LEU A 197 8.22 14.89 -20.21
N ASP A 198 8.36 14.92 -21.53
CA ASP A 198 7.33 15.35 -22.48
C ASP A 198 6.15 14.37 -22.52
N GLN A 199 6.42 13.07 -22.40
CA GLN A 199 5.37 12.04 -22.29
C GLN A 199 4.60 12.17 -20.97
N ILE A 200 5.28 12.40 -19.84
CA ILE A 200 4.61 12.64 -18.54
C ILE A 200 3.75 13.90 -18.61
N LYS A 201 4.23 14.97 -19.27
CA LYS A 201 3.44 16.19 -19.47
C LYS A 201 2.18 15.92 -20.28
N ALA A 202 2.32 15.22 -21.41
CA ALA A 202 1.19 14.89 -22.27
C ALA A 202 0.15 14.03 -21.54
N MET A 203 0.60 12.99 -20.83
CA MET A 203 -0.27 12.14 -20.01
C MET A 203 -0.99 12.94 -18.92
N PHE A 204 -0.27 13.81 -18.20
CA PHE A 204 -0.88 14.65 -17.16
C PHE A 204 -1.93 15.59 -17.74
N ASP A 205 -1.64 16.25 -18.87
CA ASP A 205 -2.59 17.16 -19.51
C ASP A 205 -3.87 16.44 -19.98
N GLU A 206 -3.74 15.22 -20.50
CA GLU A 206 -4.88 14.38 -20.91
C GLU A 206 -5.74 13.94 -19.71
N LEU A 207 -5.13 13.56 -18.59
CA LEU A 207 -5.87 13.12 -17.40
C LEU A 207 -6.50 14.30 -16.62
N TRP A 208 -5.93 15.50 -16.74
CA TRP A 208 -6.39 16.68 -16.02
C TRP A 208 -7.53 17.42 -16.73
N SER A 209 -7.71 17.18 -18.03
CA SER A 209 -8.73 17.86 -18.86
C SER A 209 -10.15 17.41 -18.55
#